data_AF-A0A2W4JPL3-F1
#
_entry.id   AF-A0A2W4JPL3-F1
#
_cell.length_a   1.000
_cell.length_b   1.000
_cell.length_c   1.000
_cell.angle_alpha   90.00
_cell.angle_beta   90.00
_cell.angle_gamma   90.00
#
_symmetry.space_group_name_H-M   'P 1'
#
loop_
_entity.id
_entity.type
_entity.pdbx_description
1 polymer ?
#
loop_
_entity_poly.entity_id
_entity_poly.type
_entity_poly.pdbx_seq_one_letter_code
_entity_poly.pdbx_strand_id
1 'polypeptide(L)'
;LFVFLARPHVVLLSPFVENVRPFRETLIEVSFRTAAYRGIEWQASWTMFYWGWWISWSPFVGMFIARISRGRTLREFIGGALFAPTLVGFIWFAVFGNTALHMELFGDGGIVEAVRESVPTALFVMLDKLPLAAITTTLATIVIMTFFVTSSDSGSLVIDILAHGGNPNPPVATRVFWGLSQGFVAAVLLLAGGLAALQTAALASALPFSIVMIFMCVSLYMALRAEPAMDTEAGGAFSRQMPLEGGAEANGEAPPDWRTELRALMGRQPAQRKVAPEIAACRERIRAFIEEANEAFRELAEELARHGRETTISRHAYQITLVVLRNGREEFSYTLRGRTLRRAAFVFPRVFLAHDKPSCRVGIIRGGRVVHEVDLEGFHRQRIYQNFLVEYAKWIGW
;
A
#
# COMPACT_ATOMS: atom_id res chain seq x y z
N LEU A 1 26.23 -10.38 -12.31
CA LEU A 1 27.43 -9.64 -12.78
C LEU A 1 28.48 -10.59 -13.36
N PHE A 2 29.05 -11.50 -12.57
CA PHE A 2 30.04 -12.46 -13.07
C PHE A 2 29.61 -13.16 -14.37
N VAL A 3 28.43 -13.81 -14.39
CA VAL A 3 27.90 -14.50 -15.58
C VAL A 3 27.76 -13.59 -16.80
N PHE A 4 27.41 -12.31 -16.58
CA PHE A 4 27.30 -11.32 -17.65
C PHE A 4 28.65 -10.92 -18.25
N LEU A 5 29.70 -10.87 -17.41
CA LEU A 5 31.06 -10.52 -17.83
C LEU A 5 31.83 -11.71 -18.42
N ALA A 6 31.49 -12.93 -18.00
CA ALA A 6 32.15 -14.16 -18.45
C ALA A 6 31.77 -14.56 -19.90
N ARG A 7 30.91 -13.80 -20.57
CA ARG A 7 30.36 -14.10 -21.90
C ARG A 7 30.40 -12.84 -22.79
N PRO A 8 30.52 -12.98 -24.13
CA PRO A 8 30.40 -11.85 -25.03
C PRO A 8 29.04 -11.16 -24.84
N HIS A 9 29.04 -9.84 -24.58
CA HIS A 9 27.81 -9.13 -24.21
C HIS A 9 26.72 -9.21 -25.29
N VAL A 10 27.11 -9.34 -26.56
CA VAL A 10 26.18 -9.51 -27.70
C VAL A 10 25.31 -10.76 -27.53
N VAL A 11 25.84 -11.84 -26.96
CA VAL A 11 25.11 -13.09 -26.70
C VAL A 11 23.98 -12.91 -25.69
N LEU A 12 24.07 -11.90 -24.81
CA LEU A 12 23.08 -11.66 -23.77
C LEU A 12 22.16 -10.48 -24.12
N LEU A 13 22.71 -9.40 -24.68
CA LEU A 13 21.99 -8.17 -24.96
C LEU A 13 21.11 -8.27 -26.20
N SER A 14 21.53 -8.95 -27.27
CA SER A 14 20.70 -9.09 -28.47
C SER A 14 19.42 -9.89 -28.17
N PRO A 15 19.50 -11.09 -27.54
CA PRO A 15 18.27 -11.82 -27.20
C PRO A 15 17.45 -11.13 -26.11
N PHE A 16 18.07 -10.35 -25.22
CA PHE A 16 17.32 -9.54 -24.25
C PHE A 16 16.38 -8.55 -24.93
N VAL A 17 16.87 -7.82 -25.94
CA VAL A 17 16.04 -6.89 -26.72
C VAL A 17 14.96 -7.64 -27.50
N GLU A 18 15.31 -8.79 -28.08
CA GLU A 18 14.35 -9.62 -28.81
C GLU A 18 13.24 -10.16 -27.91
N ASN A 19 13.55 -10.57 -26.67
CA ASN A 19 12.60 -11.14 -25.71
C ASN A 19 11.47 -10.16 -25.31
N VAL A 20 11.67 -8.85 -25.47
CA VAL A 20 10.65 -7.84 -25.13
C VAL A 20 9.42 -7.97 -26.02
N ARG A 21 9.61 -8.26 -27.31
CA ARG A 21 8.50 -8.35 -28.27
C ARG A 21 7.60 -9.57 -27.98
N PRO A 22 8.11 -10.81 -27.93
CA PRO A 22 7.31 -11.99 -27.62
C PRO A 22 6.60 -11.87 -26.27
N PHE A 23 7.25 -11.29 -25.25
CA PHE A 23 6.59 -11.07 -23.97
C PHE A 23 5.32 -10.22 -24.11
N ARG A 24 5.38 -9.09 -24.85
CA ARG A 24 4.21 -8.24 -25.07
C ARG A 24 3.14 -8.91 -25.92
N GLU A 25 3.55 -9.59 -26.98
CA GLU A 25 2.64 -10.21 -27.95
C GLU A 25 1.91 -11.42 -27.34
N THR A 26 2.59 -12.21 -26.52
CA THR A 26 2.02 -13.43 -25.93
C THR A 26 1.26 -13.18 -24.63
N LEU A 27 1.41 -12.01 -23.98
CA LEU A 27 0.84 -11.73 -22.66
C LEU A 27 -0.66 -12.03 -22.58
N ILE A 28 -1.44 -11.57 -23.57
CA ILE A 28 -2.88 -11.80 -23.61
C ILE A 28 -3.16 -13.30 -23.82
N GLU A 29 -2.49 -13.93 -24.79
CA GLU A 29 -2.69 -15.35 -25.08
C GLU A 29 -2.40 -16.25 -23.87
N VAL A 30 -1.25 -16.08 -23.22
CA VAL A 30 -0.87 -16.90 -22.06
C VAL A 30 -1.76 -16.65 -20.84
N SER A 31 -2.34 -15.46 -20.71
CA SER A 31 -3.28 -15.12 -19.62
C SER A 31 -4.59 -15.91 -19.70
N PHE A 32 -5.02 -16.30 -20.91
CA PHE A 32 -6.25 -17.06 -21.13
C PHE A 32 -6.00 -18.53 -21.53
N ARG A 33 -4.74 -18.99 -21.49
CA ARG A 33 -4.40 -20.36 -21.92
C ARG A 33 -4.79 -21.38 -20.86
N THR A 34 -5.94 -22.03 -21.06
CA THR A 34 -6.44 -23.12 -20.19
C THR A 34 -5.99 -24.51 -20.60
N ALA A 35 -5.47 -24.67 -21.84
CA ALA A 35 -5.07 -25.94 -22.43
C ALA A 35 -6.17 -27.03 -22.47
N ALA A 36 -7.44 -26.64 -22.57
CA ALA A 36 -8.61 -27.51 -22.48
C ALA A 36 -8.59 -28.77 -23.36
N TYR A 37 -7.94 -28.72 -24.53
CA TYR A 37 -7.89 -29.84 -25.49
C TYR A 37 -6.48 -30.41 -25.73
N ARG A 38 -5.45 -29.86 -25.06
CA ARG A 38 -4.03 -30.22 -25.30
C ARG A 38 -3.36 -30.89 -24.10
N GLY A 39 -4.12 -31.17 -23.05
CA GLY A 39 -3.60 -31.70 -21.78
C GLY A 39 -3.26 -30.59 -20.79
N ILE A 40 -3.52 -30.83 -19.51
CA ILE A 40 -3.31 -29.87 -18.41
C ILE A 40 -1.92 -29.97 -17.79
N GLU A 41 -1.14 -31.00 -18.13
CA GLU A 41 0.11 -31.36 -17.46
C GLU A 41 1.11 -30.20 -17.49
N TRP A 42 1.32 -29.61 -18.66
CA TRP A 42 2.21 -28.46 -18.80
C TRP A 42 1.71 -27.24 -18.01
N GLN A 43 0.39 -26.99 -18.02
CA GLN A 43 -0.20 -25.89 -17.26
C GLN A 43 -0.10 -26.11 -15.75
N ALA A 44 -0.27 -27.36 -15.30
CA ALA A 44 -0.18 -27.74 -13.90
C ALA A 44 1.25 -27.58 -13.36
N SER A 45 2.26 -28.07 -14.11
CA SER A 45 3.67 -28.03 -13.70
C SER A 45 4.30 -26.63 -13.75
N TRP A 46 3.75 -25.71 -14.56
CA TRP A 46 4.27 -24.35 -14.73
C TRP A 46 3.30 -23.31 -14.20
N THR A 47 2.34 -22.90 -15.02
CA THR A 47 1.48 -21.74 -14.76
C THR A 47 0.70 -21.86 -13.45
N MET A 48 -0.02 -22.97 -13.25
CA MET A 48 -0.84 -23.18 -12.05
C MET A 48 0.02 -23.34 -10.81
N PHE A 49 1.16 -24.04 -10.91
CA PHE A 49 2.12 -24.14 -9.82
C PHE A 49 2.63 -22.76 -9.40
N TYR A 50 3.11 -21.92 -10.34
CA TYR A 50 3.59 -20.59 -10.01
C TYR A 50 2.47 -19.69 -9.46
N TRP A 51 1.26 -19.73 -10.02
CA TRP A 51 0.12 -19.03 -9.42
C TRP A 51 -0.14 -19.49 -7.98
N GLY A 52 -0.14 -20.81 -7.76
CA GLY A 52 -0.32 -21.38 -6.43
C GLY A 52 0.75 -20.91 -5.45
N TRP A 53 2.01 -21.00 -5.86
CA TRP A 53 3.15 -20.51 -5.10
C TRP A 53 2.98 -19.02 -4.77
N TRP A 54 2.78 -18.14 -5.75
CA TRP A 54 2.65 -16.70 -5.51
C TRP A 54 1.47 -16.35 -4.60
N ILE A 55 0.32 -17.02 -4.77
CA ILE A 55 -0.85 -16.84 -3.90
C ILE A 55 -0.53 -17.24 -2.47
N SER A 56 0.09 -18.41 -2.26
CA SER A 56 0.48 -18.90 -0.93
C SER A 56 1.48 -17.97 -0.21
N TRP A 57 2.33 -17.27 -0.96
CA TRP A 57 3.33 -16.33 -0.44
C TRP A 57 2.81 -14.90 -0.27
N SER A 58 1.64 -14.58 -0.83
CA SER A 58 1.12 -13.21 -0.83
C SER A 58 0.90 -12.60 0.57
N PRO A 59 0.55 -13.33 1.66
CA PRO A 59 0.44 -12.72 3.00
C PRO A 59 1.78 -12.23 3.52
N PHE A 60 2.82 -13.04 3.32
CA PHE A 60 4.20 -12.75 3.71
C PHE A 60 4.72 -11.53 2.97
N VAL A 61 4.66 -11.57 1.63
CA VAL A 61 5.15 -10.49 0.77
C VAL A 61 4.33 -9.21 0.99
N GLY A 62 3.01 -9.32 1.10
CA GLY A 62 2.11 -8.19 1.31
C GLY A 62 2.42 -7.43 2.60
N MET A 63 2.65 -8.14 3.71
CA MET A 63 3.02 -7.51 4.99
C MET A 63 4.38 -6.80 4.90
N PHE A 64 5.36 -7.41 4.25
CA PHE A 64 6.69 -6.83 4.06
C PHE A 64 6.63 -5.53 3.23
N ILE A 65 6.01 -5.58 2.04
CA ILE A 65 5.92 -4.42 1.15
C ILE A 65 5.10 -3.31 1.82
N ALA A 66 4.01 -3.64 2.53
CA ALA A 66 3.23 -2.65 3.27
C ALA A 66 4.05 -1.91 4.34
N ARG A 67 4.91 -2.63 5.08
CA ARG A 67 5.76 -2.03 6.13
C ARG A 67 6.78 -1.04 5.57
N ILE A 68 7.46 -1.37 4.48
CA ILE A 68 8.46 -0.50 3.86
C ILE A 68 7.86 0.64 3.02
N SER A 69 6.55 0.60 2.76
CA SER A 69 5.84 1.57 1.92
C SER A 69 5.07 2.64 2.69
N ARG A 70 5.30 2.77 4.00
CA ARG A 70 4.63 3.79 4.82
C ARG A 70 4.91 5.19 4.29
N GLY A 71 3.85 5.96 4.03
CA GLY A 71 3.93 7.34 3.55
C GLY A 71 4.01 7.50 2.02
N ARG A 72 3.93 6.42 1.25
CA ARG A 72 3.83 6.46 -0.22
C ARG A 72 2.37 6.61 -0.67
N THR A 73 2.16 7.25 -1.82
CA THR A 73 0.85 7.24 -2.47
C THR A 73 0.54 5.85 -3.03
N LEU A 74 -0.76 5.51 -3.21
CA LEU A 74 -1.15 4.22 -3.80
C LEU A 74 -0.52 4.01 -5.19
N ARG A 75 -0.38 5.09 -5.97
CA ARG A 75 0.23 5.03 -7.32
C ARG A 75 1.70 4.66 -7.26
N GLU A 76 2.47 5.29 -6.38
CA GLU A 76 3.89 4.98 -6.20
C GLU A 76 4.08 3.57 -5.63
N PHE A 77 3.22 3.16 -4.70
CA PHE A 77 3.23 1.80 -4.14
C PHE A 77 3.01 0.75 -5.24
N ILE A 78 1.94 0.87 -6.02
CA ILE A 78 1.62 -0.09 -7.09
C ILE A 78 2.72 -0.08 -8.16
N GLY A 79 3.16 1.11 -8.59
CA GLY A 79 4.23 1.24 -9.58
C GLY A 79 5.54 0.61 -9.12
N GLY A 80 5.98 0.92 -7.90
CA GLY A 80 7.21 0.36 -7.33
C GLY A 80 7.14 -1.15 -7.14
N ALA A 81 6.02 -1.66 -6.60
CA ALA A 81 5.82 -3.08 -6.33
C ALA A 81 5.72 -3.93 -7.62
N LEU A 82 5.26 -3.35 -8.74
CA LEU A 82 5.19 -4.03 -10.03
C LEU A 82 6.50 -3.90 -10.81
N PHE A 83 6.94 -2.68 -11.11
CA PHE A 83 8.00 -2.46 -12.09
C PHE A 83 9.39 -2.89 -11.59
N ALA A 84 9.71 -2.63 -10.31
CA ALA A 84 11.05 -2.91 -9.80
C ALA A 84 11.37 -4.42 -9.78
N PRO A 85 10.51 -5.31 -9.22
CA PRO A 85 10.75 -6.75 -9.26
C PRO A 85 10.70 -7.32 -10.68
N THR A 86 9.79 -6.84 -11.52
CA THR A 86 9.71 -7.29 -12.92
C THR A 86 11.01 -6.99 -13.66
N LEU A 87 11.57 -5.78 -13.54
CA LEU A 87 12.82 -5.42 -14.22
C LEU A 87 13.98 -6.32 -13.76
N VAL A 88 14.10 -6.56 -12.46
CA VAL A 88 15.12 -7.47 -11.91
C VAL A 88 14.92 -8.89 -12.45
N GLY A 89 13.68 -9.38 -12.52
CA GLY A 89 13.36 -10.67 -13.10
C GLY A 89 13.76 -10.78 -14.57
N PHE A 90 13.45 -9.77 -15.39
CA PHE A 90 13.85 -9.70 -16.79
C PHE A 90 15.36 -9.79 -16.96
N ILE A 91 16.12 -9.01 -16.17
CA ILE A 91 17.59 -9.04 -16.21
C ILE A 91 18.11 -10.41 -15.78
N TRP A 92 17.55 -10.99 -14.71
CA TRP A 92 17.97 -12.29 -14.20
C TRP A 92 17.76 -13.41 -15.23
N PHE A 93 16.53 -13.53 -15.77
CA PHE A 93 16.22 -14.54 -16.78
C PHE A 93 17.01 -14.34 -18.07
N ALA A 94 17.26 -13.09 -18.47
CA ALA A 94 18.08 -12.83 -19.65
C ALA A 94 19.54 -13.23 -19.44
N VAL A 95 20.14 -12.91 -18.29
CA VAL A 95 21.55 -13.25 -18.03
C VAL A 95 21.72 -14.76 -17.89
N PHE A 96 20.94 -15.41 -17.02
CA PHE A 96 21.11 -16.84 -16.75
C PHE A 96 20.48 -17.73 -17.83
N GLY A 97 19.25 -17.41 -18.25
CA GLY A 97 18.50 -18.17 -19.25
C GLY A 97 19.13 -18.12 -20.63
N ASN A 98 19.51 -16.93 -21.13
CA ASN A 98 20.16 -16.85 -22.44
C ASN A 98 21.57 -17.45 -22.41
N THR A 99 22.29 -17.38 -21.27
CA THR A 99 23.57 -18.08 -21.13
C THR A 99 23.39 -19.58 -21.27
N ALA A 100 22.43 -20.16 -20.53
CA ALA A 100 22.13 -21.59 -20.59
C ALA A 100 21.66 -22.01 -21.99
N LEU A 101 20.73 -21.28 -22.60
CA LEU A 101 20.25 -21.56 -23.95
C LEU A 101 21.37 -21.49 -24.99
N HIS A 102 22.23 -20.48 -24.93
CA HIS A 102 23.33 -20.39 -25.88
C HIS A 102 24.35 -21.51 -25.68
N MET A 103 24.65 -21.92 -24.43
CA MET A 103 25.53 -23.07 -24.18
C MET A 103 24.93 -24.37 -24.71
N GLU A 104 23.61 -24.53 -24.59
CA GLU A 104 22.91 -25.71 -25.10
C GLU A 104 22.90 -25.75 -26.63
N LEU A 105 22.60 -24.63 -27.28
CA LEU A 105 22.41 -24.56 -28.73
C LEU A 105 23.72 -24.46 -29.52
N PHE A 106 24.74 -23.80 -28.97
CA PHE A 106 25.96 -23.42 -29.70
C PHE A 106 27.26 -23.81 -28.96
N GLY A 107 27.16 -24.41 -27.77
CA GLY A 107 28.30 -24.90 -27.00
C GLY A 107 28.27 -26.41 -26.86
N ASP A 108 28.88 -26.93 -25.80
CA ASP A 108 29.03 -28.37 -25.56
C ASP A 108 27.74 -29.05 -25.07
N GLY A 109 26.58 -28.37 -25.07
CA GLY A 109 25.30 -28.96 -24.66
C GLY A 109 25.24 -29.39 -23.19
N GLY A 110 24.34 -30.31 -22.87
CA GLY A 110 24.31 -31.04 -21.59
C GLY A 110 23.50 -30.38 -20.47
N ILE A 111 22.96 -29.18 -20.69
CA ILE A 111 22.06 -28.53 -19.72
C ILE A 111 20.69 -29.20 -19.76
N VAL A 112 20.21 -29.60 -20.94
CA VAL A 112 18.94 -30.35 -21.07
C VAL A 112 19.01 -31.69 -20.31
N GLU A 113 20.14 -32.39 -20.39
CA GLU A 113 20.30 -33.67 -19.69
C GLU A 113 20.36 -33.46 -18.18
N ALA A 114 21.06 -32.43 -17.71
CA ALA A 114 21.06 -32.06 -16.29
C ALA A 114 19.65 -31.75 -15.77
N VAL A 115 18.83 -31.02 -16.54
CA VAL A 115 17.44 -30.72 -16.19
C VAL A 115 16.59 -32.00 -16.13
N ARG A 116 16.81 -32.95 -17.04
CA ARG A 116 16.11 -34.24 -17.07
C ARG A 116 16.44 -35.11 -15.87
N GLU A 117 17.70 -35.10 -15.43
CA GLU A 117 18.12 -35.78 -14.22
C GLU A 117 17.53 -35.08 -12.98
N SER A 118 17.70 -33.76 -12.87
CA SER A 118 17.25 -32.98 -11.71
C SER A 118 17.27 -31.48 -12.00
N VAL A 119 16.11 -30.83 -12.04
CA VAL A 119 16.00 -29.38 -12.29
C VAL A 119 16.97 -28.52 -11.45
N PRO A 120 17.18 -28.77 -10.13
CA PRO A 120 18.14 -28.03 -9.32
C PRO A 120 19.60 -28.06 -9.79
N THR A 121 20.04 -29.08 -10.53
CA THR A 121 21.46 -29.22 -10.94
C THR A 121 21.81 -28.34 -12.14
N ALA A 122 20.82 -27.90 -12.92
CA ALA A 122 21.01 -27.14 -14.15
C ALA A 122 21.84 -25.86 -13.96
N LEU A 123 21.64 -25.15 -12.84
CA LEU A 123 22.44 -23.97 -12.50
C LEU A 123 23.92 -24.33 -12.33
N PHE A 124 24.21 -25.42 -11.62
CA PHE A 124 25.58 -25.83 -11.33
C PHE A 124 26.29 -26.35 -12.57
N VAL A 125 25.60 -27.11 -13.42
CA VAL A 125 26.14 -27.56 -14.72
C VAL A 125 26.44 -26.39 -15.64
N MET A 126 25.60 -25.34 -15.63
CA MET A 126 25.86 -24.12 -16.39
C MET A 126 27.09 -23.36 -15.84
N LEU A 127 27.20 -23.22 -14.51
CA LEU A 127 28.34 -22.57 -13.87
C LEU A 127 29.65 -23.34 -14.05
N ASP A 128 29.60 -24.67 -14.12
CA ASP A 128 30.77 -25.52 -14.36
C ASP A 128 31.38 -25.31 -15.75
N LYS A 129 30.55 -24.88 -16.71
CA LYS A 129 30.97 -24.49 -18.07
C LYS A 129 31.51 -23.06 -18.17
N LEU A 130 31.60 -22.32 -17.06
CA LEU A 130 32.18 -20.98 -16.99
C LEU A 130 33.57 -21.01 -16.31
N PRO A 131 34.44 -20.01 -16.57
CA PRO A 131 35.69 -19.88 -15.83
C PRO A 131 35.41 -19.77 -14.33
N LEU A 132 36.35 -20.22 -13.49
CA LEU A 132 36.20 -20.18 -12.02
C LEU A 132 35.00 -21.03 -11.51
N ALA A 133 34.67 -22.12 -12.19
CA ALA A 133 33.60 -23.07 -11.83
C ALA A 133 33.52 -23.36 -10.33
N ALA A 134 34.60 -23.87 -9.72
CA ALA A 134 34.62 -24.22 -8.29
C ALA A 134 34.26 -23.04 -7.36
N ILE A 135 34.69 -21.82 -7.68
CA ILE A 135 34.37 -20.63 -6.89
C ILE A 135 32.90 -20.26 -7.06
N THR A 136 32.42 -20.26 -8.30
CA THR A 136 31.07 -19.77 -8.64
C THR A 136 29.98 -20.74 -8.19
N THR A 137 30.21 -22.05 -8.27
CA THR A 137 29.29 -23.08 -7.74
C THR A 137 29.24 -23.03 -6.22
N THR A 138 30.39 -22.88 -5.54
CA THR A 138 30.44 -22.70 -4.09
C THR A 138 29.70 -21.42 -3.66
N LEU A 139 29.92 -20.31 -4.36
CA LEU A 139 29.23 -19.06 -4.10
C LEU A 139 27.73 -19.18 -4.34
N ALA A 140 27.30 -19.85 -5.41
CA ALA A 140 25.88 -20.10 -5.68
C ALA A 140 25.22 -20.88 -4.54
N THR A 141 25.89 -21.91 -4.01
CA THR A 141 25.42 -22.66 -2.84
C THR A 141 25.26 -21.77 -1.61
N ILE A 142 26.26 -20.93 -1.28
CA ILE A 142 26.19 -19.99 -0.15
C ILE A 142 25.02 -19.00 -0.34
N VAL A 143 24.83 -18.50 -1.55
CA VAL A 143 23.75 -17.57 -1.89
C VAL A 143 22.39 -18.24 -1.71
N ILE A 144 22.21 -19.46 -2.22
CA ILE A 144 20.96 -20.24 -2.03
C ILE A 144 20.70 -20.48 -0.54
N MET A 145 21.71 -20.87 0.23
CA MET A 145 21.59 -21.06 1.68
C MET A 145 21.19 -19.76 2.39
N THR A 146 21.80 -18.64 2.03
CA THR A 146 21.50 -17.33 2.61
C THR A 146 20.06 -16.92 2.30
N PHE A 147 19.64 -17.02 1.03
CA PHE A 147 18.24 -16.73 0.64
C PHE A 147 17.25 -17.62 1.36
N PHE A 148 17.56 -18.92 1.51
CA PHE A 148 16.72 -19.85 2.25
C PHE A 148 16.59 -19.43 3.73
N VAL A 149 17.70 -19.18 4.41
CA VAL A 149 17.71 -18.79 5.84
C VAL A 149 16.98 -17.45 6.06
N THR A 150 17.30 -16.42 5.25
CA THR A 150 16.68 -15.09 5.40
C THR A 150 15.19 -15.11 5.07
N SER A 151 14.77 -15.88 4.04
CA SER A 151 13.36 -16.02 3.69
C SER A 151 12.59 -16.79 4.77
N SER A 152 13.21 -17.84 5.32
CA SER A 152 12.63 -18.63 6.41
C SER A 152 12.42 -17.76 7.67
N ASP A 153 13.44 -17.03 8.13
CA ASP A 153 13.32 -16.14 9.31
C ASP A 153 12.24 -15.08 9.12
N SER A 154 12.20 -14.44 7.94
CA SER A 154 11.18 -13.43 7.62
C SER A 154 9.78 -14.06 7.56
N GLY A 155 9.65 -15.27 7.00
CA GLY A 155 8.40 -16.01 6.91
C GLY A 155 7.87 -16.42 8.29
N SER A 156 8.73 -16.99 9.14
CA SER A 156 8.37 -17.37 10.51
C SER A 156 7.92 -16.16 11.32
N LEU A 157 8.55 -15.00 11.15
CA LEU A 157 8.13 -13.76 11.79
C LEU A 157 6.71 -13.36 11.39
N VAL A 158 6.35 -13.43 10.10
CA VAL A 158 4.99 -13.06 9.65
C VAL A 158 3.95 -14.03 10.19
N ILE A 159 4.21 -15.33 10.17
CA ILE A 159 3.30 -16.32 10.77
C ILE A 159 3.10 -16.01 12.26
N ASP A 160 4.17 -15.70 12.97
CA ASP A 160 4.11 -15.42 14.39
C ASP A 160 3.31 -14.14 14.71
N ILE A 161 3.48 -13.09 13.91
CA ILE A 161 2.68 -11.86 13.99
C ILE A 161 1.19 -12.17 13.79
N LEU A 162 0.85 -12.96 12.77
CA LEU A 162 -0.54 -13.33 12.46
C LEU A 162 -1.15 -14.18 13.58
N ALA A 163 -0.38 -15.12 14.14
CA ALA A 163 -0.80 -15.95 15.28
C ALA A 163 -1.05 -15.12 16.55
N HIS A 164 -0.37 -13.99 16.71
CA HIS A 164 -0.52 -13.06 17.84
C HIS A 164 -1.44 -11.87 17.53
N GLY A 165 -2.45 -12.05 16.66
CA GLY A 165 -3.46 -11.03 16.37
C GLY A 165 -2.90 -9.75 15.74
N GLY A 166 -1.74 -9.84 15.08
CA GLY A 166 -1.05 -8.70 14.46
C GLY A 166 -0.05 -7.98 15.36
N ASN A 167 0.30 -8.52 16.53
CA ASN A 167 1.36 -7.95 17.37
C ASN A 167 2.68 -7.86 16.57
N PRO A 168 3.26 -6.66 16.36
CA PRO A 168 4.47 -6.50 15.55
C PRO A 168 5.72 -7.12 16.19
N ASN A 169 5.70 -7.37 17.51
CA ASN A 169 6.81 -7.91 18.28
C ASN A 169 6.36 -9.15 19.09
N PRO A 170 6.12 -10.29 18.43
CA PRO A 170 5.77 -11.53 19.11
C PRO A 170 7.00 -12.14 19.83
N PRO A 171 6.79 -13.03 20.82
CA PRO A 171 7.88 -13.68 21.54
C PRO A 171 8.83 -14.47 20.63
N VAL A 172 10.14 -14.43 20.91
CA VAL A 172 11.13 -15.15 20.09
C VAL A 172 10.89 -16.67 20.09
N ALA A 173 10.40 -17.23 21.20
CA ALA A 173 10.14 -18.67 21.32
C ALA A 173 9.08 -19.17 20.32
N THR A 174 8.01 -18.41 20.11
CA THR A 174 6.94 -18.77 19.15
C THR A 174 7.43 -18.62 17.72
N ARG A 175 8.28 -17.62 17.43
CA ARG A 175 8.97 -17.50 16.13
C ARG A 175 9.85 -18.71 15.83
N VAL A 176 10.65 -19.16 16.80
CA VAL A 176 11.50 -20.36 16.65
C VAL A 176 10.64 -21.60 16.42
N PHE A 177 9.51 -21.74 17.14
CA PHE A 177 8.56 -22.83 16.92
C PHE A 177 8.03 -22.86 15.47
N TRP A 178 7.63 -21.71 14.92
CA TRP A 178 7.16 -21.62 13.53
C TRP A 178 8.27 -21.95 12.52
N GLY A 179 9.48 -21.45 12.73
CA GLY A 179 10.62 -21.78 11.86
C GLY A 179 10.96 -23.26 11.85
N LEU A 180 10.96 -23.91 13.03
CA LEU A 180 11.19 -25.36 13.13
C LEU A 180 10.06 -26.16 12.48
N SER A 181 8.82 -25.74 12.65
CA SER A 181 7.65 -26.41 12.06
C SER A 181 7.66 -26.31 10.53
N GLN A 182 8.02 -25.15 9.98
CA GLN A 182 8.21 -24.97 8.54
C GLN A 182 9.33 -25.87 8.00
N GLY A 183 10.47 -25.91 8.68
CA GLY A 183 11.58 -26.80 8.33
C GLY A 183 11.20 -28.28 8.39
N PHE A 184 10.42 -28.68 9.40
CA PHE A 184 9.91 -30.04 9.53
C PHE A 184 8.97 -30.42 8.39
N VAL A 185 7.99 -29.55 8.05
CA VAL A 185 7.08 -29.78 6.92
C VAL A 185 7.86 -29.88 5.61
N ALA A 186 8.84 -28.98 5.38
CA ALA A 186 9.68 -29.03 4.20
C ALA A 186 10.48 -30.34 4.11
N ALA A 187 11.06 -30.81 5.23
CA ALA A 187 11.80 -32.06 5.29
C ALA A 187 10.90 -33.27 4.97
N VAL A 188 9.69 -33.31 5.55
CA VAL A 188 8.72 -34.38 5.30
C VAL A 188 8.28 -34.40 3.83
N LEU A 189 7.97 -33.25 3.24
CA LEU A 189 7.56 -33.17 1.83
C LEU A 189 8.68 -33.57 0.87
N LEU A 190 9.92 -33.17 1.18
CA LEU A 190 11.09 -33.59 0.40
C LEU A 190 11.30 -35.10 0.46
N LEU A 191 11.16 -35.72 1.64
CA LEU A 191 11.28 -37.17 1.83
C LEU A 191 10.12 -37.96 1.20
N ALA A 192 8.90 -37.39 1.21
CA ALA A 192 7.70 -38.07 0.71
C ALA A 192 7.62 -38.11 -0.82
N GLY A 193 8.06 -37.06 -1.51
CA GLY A 193 7.95 -36.99 -2.96
C GLY A 193 8.72 -35.85 -3.63
N GLY A 194 9.72 -35.28 -2.95
CA GLY A 194 10.60 -34.27 -3.50
C GLY A 194 9.87 -33.04 -4.05
N LEU A 195 10.31 -32.56 -5.23
CA LEU A 195 9.74 -31.39 -5.89
C LEU A 195 8.25 -31.55 -6.20
N ALA A 196 7.82 -32.73 -6.64
CA ALA A 196 6.42 -32.97 -7.00
C ALA A 196 5.48 -32.86 -5.78
N ALA A 197 5.90 -33.38 -4.62
CA ALA A 197 5.15 -33.23 -3.38
C ALA A 197 5.06 -31.76 -2.94
N LEU A 198 6.17 -31.01 -3.04
CA LEU A 198 6.20 -29.58 -2.73
C LEU A 198 5.27 -28.77 -3.66
N GLN A 199 5.28 -29.04 -4.96
CA GLN A 199 4.41 -28.38 -5.94
C GLN A 199 2.93 -28.64 -5.65
N THR A 200 2.60 -29.90 -5.34
CA THR A 200 1.22 -30.31 -5.02
C THR A 200 0.72 -29.64 -3.73
N ALA A 201 1.55 -29.60 -2.68
CA ALA A 201 1.21 -28.94 -1.42
C ALA A 201 1.01 -27.42 -1.59
N ALA A 202 1.86 -26.77 -2.40
CA ALA A 202 1.71 -25.36 -2.73
C ALA A 202 0.39 -25.09 -3.48
N LEU A 203 0.05 -25.91 -4.47
CA LEU A 203 -1.19 -25.76 -5.23
C LEU A 203 -2.43 -26.00 -4.35
N ALA A 204 -2.40 -27.05 -3.50
CA ALA A 204 -3.50 -27.38 -2.60
C ALA A 204 -3.78 -26.28 -1.56
N SER A 205 -2.72 -25.66 -1.02
CA SER A 205 -2.85 -24.56 -0.05
C SER A 205 -3.28 -23.24 -0.69
N ALA A 206 -2.92 -23.00 -1.95
CA ALA A 206 -3.26 -21.78 -2.65
C ALA A 206 -4.75 -21.66 -3.01
N LEU A 207 -5.42 -22.77 -3.31
CA LEU A 207 -6.83 -22.76 -3.70
C LEU A 207 -7.75 -22.12 -2.64
N PRO A 208 -7.78 -22.55 -1.36
CA PRO A 208 -8.60 -21.89 -0.35
C PRO A 208 -8.16 -20.46 -0.10
N PHE A 209 -6.85 -20.18 -0.16
CA PHE A 209 -6.35 -18.83 0.04
C PHE A 209 -6.73 -17.85 -1.09
N SER A 210 -6.91 -18.34 -2.32
CA SER A 210 -7.39 -17.52 -3.44
C SER A 210 -8.78 -16.93 -3.18
N ILE A 211 -9.67 -17.68 -2.50
CA ILE A 211 -10.98 -17.20 -2.08
C ILE A 211 -10.84 -16.05 -1.07
N VAL A 212 -9.92 -16.19 -0.12
CA VAL A 212 -9.59 -15.13 0.85
C VAL A 212 -9.08 -13.88 0.12
N MET A 213 -8.20 -14.03 -0.87
CA MET A 213 -7.72 -12.90 -1.67
C MET A 213 -8.84 -12.18 -2.42
N ILE A 214 -9.82 -12.90 -2.97
CA ILE A 214 -10.99 -12.27 -3.61
C ILE A 214 -11.74 -11.40 -2.61
N PHE A 215 -11.99 -11.90 -1.39
CA PHE A 215 -12.61 -11.09 -0.33
C PHE A 215 -11.74 -9.89 0.07
N MET A 216 -10.41 -10.04 0.09
CA MET A 216 -9.50 -8.92 0.34
C MET A 216 -9.60 -7.85 -0.76
N CYS A 217 -9.68 -8.24 -2.03
CA CYS A 217 -9.86 -7.31 -3.15
C CYS A 217 -11.19 -6.53 -3.03
N VAL A 218 -12.28 -7.23 -2.72
CA VAL A 218 -13.60 -6.59 -2.49
C VAL A 218 -13.54 -5.65 -1.28
N SER A 219 -12.94 -6.10 -0.17
CA SER A 219 -12.79 -5.28 1.04
C SER A 219 -11.94 -4.03 0.79
N LEU A 220 -10.84 -4.15 0.04
CA LEU A 220 -10.00 -3.02 -0.34
C LEU A 220 -10.77 -2.02 -1.23
N TYR A 221 -11.50 -2.52 -2.23
CA TYR A 221 -12.34 -1.67 -3.08
C TYR A 221 -13.39 -0.91 -2.26
N MET A 222 -14.09 -1.59 -1.35
CA MET A 222 -15.06 -0.96 -0.44
C MET A 222 -14.40 0.09 0.46
N ALA A 223 -13.22 -0.21 1.02
CA ALA A 223 -12.49 0.71 1.87
C ALA A 223 -12.06 1.99 1.12
N LEU A 224 -11.51 1.85 -0.08
CA LEU A 224 -11.11 2.99 -0.92
C LEU A 224 -12.30 3.82 -1.38
N ARG A 225 -13.45 3.19 -1.66
CA ARG A 225 -14.67 3.92 -2.03
C ARG A 225 -15.27 4.70 -0.85
N ALA A 226 -15.06 4.23 0.38
CA ALA A 226 -15.53 4.90 1.59
C ALA A 226 -14.65 6.08 2.01
N GLU A 227 -13.40 6.16 1.54
CA GLU A 227 -12.43 7.18 1.93
C GLU A 227 -12.91 8.63 1.60
N PRO A 228 -13.40 8.94 0.38
CA PRO A 228 -13.93 10.27 0.08
C PRO A 228 -15.23 10.61 0.84
N ALA A 229 -16.02 9.59 1.17
CA ALA A 229 -17.26 9.76 1.94
C ALA A 229 -16.95 10.13 3.40
N MET A 230 -15.89 9.59 3.99
CA MET A 230 -15.41 9.99 5.33
C MET A 230 -14.88 11.43 5.35
N ASP A 231 -14.18 11.87 4.29
CA ASP A 231 -13.72 13.26 4.15
C ASP A 231 -14.89 14.26 4.04
N THR A 232 -16.02 13.80 3.48
CA THR A 232 -17.24 14.59 3.29
C THR A 232 -18.14 14.54 4.53
N GLU A 233 -18.26 13.42 5.23
CA GLU A 233 -19.07 13.30 6.46
C GLU A 233 -18.48 14.07 7.65
N ALA A 234 -17.15 14.21 7.72
CA ALA A 234 -16.50 15.13 8.66
C ALA A 234 -16.77 16.63 8.32
N GLY A 235 -17.23 16.93 7.11
CA GLY A 235 -17.59 18.25 6.62
C GLY A 235 -19.08 18.56 6.53
N GLY A 236 -19.92 17.53 6.38
CA GLY A 236 -21.27 17.65 5.84
C GLY A 236 -22.36 16.90 6.59
N ALA A 237 -22.12 16.48 7.84
CA ALA A 237 -23.15 15.86 8.68
C ALA A 237 -24.36 16.79 9.00
N PHE A 238 -24.34 18.06 8.56
CA PHE A 238 -25.49 18.96 8.64
C PHE A 238 -26.32 19.03 7.34
N SER A 239 -25.81 18.53 6.21
CA SER A 239 -26.37 18.88 4.90
C SER A 239 -27.13 17.75 4.18
N ARG A 240 -27.20 16.53 4.73
CA ARG A 240 -27.74 15.36 4.01
C ARG A 240 -29.19 14.97 4.28
N GLN A 241 -29.97 15.79 5.01
CA GLN A 241 -31.39 15.51 5.26
C GLN A 241 -32.32 16.72 5.09
N MET A 242 -31.94 17.73 4.31
CA MET A 242 -32.92 18.64 3.73
C MET A 242 -32.98 18.39 2.23
N PRO A 243 -34.08 17.83 1.70
CA PRO A 243 -34.31 17.82 0.27
C PRO A 243 -34.42 19.28 -0.17
N LEU A 244 -33.40 19.81 -0.84
CA LEU A 244 -33.43 21.20 -1.29
C LEU A 244 -34.26 21.39 -2.56
N GLU A 245 -34.67 20.34 -3.26
CA GLU A 245 -35.57 20.46 -4.41
C GLU A 245 -36.47 19.21 -4.57
N GLY A 246 -37.76 19.43 -4.83
CA GLY A 246 -38.58 18.48 -5.61
C GLY A 246 -39.72 17.72 -4.93
N GLY A 247 -40.39 18.25 -3.89
CA GLY A 247 -41.53 17.55 -3.25
C GLY A 247 -42.85 18.31 -3.15
N ALA A 248 -42.89 19.61 -3.45
CA ALA A 248 -44.05 20.47 -3.17
C ALA A 248 -45.03 20.65 -4.35
N GLU A 249 -44.90 19.88 -5.43
CA GLU A 249 -45.87 19.92 -6.55
C GLU A 249 -46.88 18.77 -6.53
N ALA A 250 -46.76 17.81 -5.60
CA ALA A 250 -47.63 16.63 -5.63
C ALA A 250 -49.02 16.82 -5.00
N ASN A 251 -49.22 17.77 -4.07
CA ASN A 251 -50.46 17.83 -3.26
C ASN A 251 -51.13 19.21 -3.10
N GLY A 252 -50.68 20.27 -3.79
CA GLY A 252 -51.36 21.58 -3.74
C GLY A 252 -51.37 22.30 -2.37
N GLU A 253 -50.62 21.80 -1.38
CA GLU A 253 -50.43 22.47 -0.10
C GLU A 253 -49.28 23.49 -0.21
N ALA A 254 -49.52 24.70 0.29
CA ALA A 254 -48.52 25.75 0.34
C ALA A 254 -47.27 25.24 1.12
N PRO A 255 -46.05 25.55 0.64
CA PRO A 255 -44.84 25.11 1.32
C PRO A 255 -44.83 25.61 2.77
N PRO A 256 -44.41 24.78 3.74
CA PRO A 256 -44.41 25.17 5.15
C PRO A 256 -43.58 26.45 5.35
N ASP A 257 -44.07 27.36 6.22
CA ASP A 257 -43.36 28.59 6.56
C ASP A 257 -42.02 28.24 7.22
N TRP A 258 -40.92 28.60 6.55
CA TRP A 258 -39.54 28.37 7.00
C TRP A 258 -39.29 28.87 8.43
N ARG A 259 -40.05 29.86 8.90
CA ARG A 259 -39.96 30.36 10.29
C ARG A 259 -40.44 29.33 11.31
N THR A 260 -41.43 28.52 10.96
CA THR A 260 -41.99 27.47 11.83
C THR A 260 -41.01 26.29 11.92
N GLU A 261 -40.41 25.93 10.80
CA GLU A 261 -39.40 24.87 10.73
C GLU A 261 -38.10 25.27 11.42
N LEU A 262 -37.66 26.53 11.25
CA LEU A 262 -36.51 27.08 11.98
C LEU A 262 -36.76 27.11 13.49
N ARG A 263 -37.96 27.48 13.96
CA ARG A 263 -38.31 27.44 15.39
C ARG A 263 -38.31 26.01 15.94
N ALA A 264 -38.81 25.04 15.17
CA ALA A 264 -38.78 23.63 15.54
C ALA A 264 -37.34 23.09 15.64
N LEU A 265 -36.44 23.54 14.75
CA LEU A 265 -35.01 23.22 14.79
C LEU A 265 -34.29 23.90 15.96
N MET A 266 -34.56 25.18 16.22
CA MET A 266 -33.98 25.93 17.34
C MET A 266 -34.49 25.46 18.70
N GLY A 267 -35.68 24.86 18.77
CA GLY A 267 -36.24 24.27 19.99
C GLY A 267 -35.75 22.86 20.31
N ARG A 268 -35.09 22.16 19.37
CA ARG A 268 -34.47 20.85 19.63
C ARG A 268 -33.13 21.05 20.32
N GLN A 269 -33.03 20.69 21.60
CA GLN A 269 -31.73 20.48 22.21
C GLN A 269 -31.00 19.36 21.46
N PRO A 270 -29.74 19.55 21.04
CA PRO A 270 -28.99 18.49 20.39
C PRO A 270 -28.91 17.32 21.37
N ALA A 271 -29.45 16.17 20.98
CA ALA A 271 -29.32 14.95 21.78
C ALA A 271 -27.85 14.78 22.14
N GLN A 272 -27.53 14.72 23.44
CA GLN A 272 -26.17 14.48 23.92
C GLN A 272 -25.71 13.12 23.42
N ARG A 273 -25.14 13.11 22.22
CA ARG A 273 -24.54 11.92 21.61
C ARG A 273 -23.34 11.60 22.49
N LYS A 274 -23.39 10.51 23.27
CA LYS A 274 -22.25 10.04 24.08
C LYS A 274 -21.03 9.92 23.17
N VAL A 275 -20.15 10.91 23.23
CA VAL A 275 -18.90 10.93 22.47
C VAL A 275 -17.98 9.92 23.14
N ALA A 276 -17.44 8.97 22.37
CA ALA A 276 -16.46 8.01 22.90
C ALA A 276 -15.28 8.78 23.54
N PRO A 277 -14.76 8.36 24.71
CA PRO A 277 -13.75 9.10 25.46
C PRO A 277 -12.48 9.41 24.63
N GLU A 278 -12.11 8.52 23.72
CA GLU A 278 -10.97 8.71 22.80
C GLU A 278 -11.20 9.84 21.79
N ILE A 279 -12.44 10.01 21.31
CA ILE A 279 -12.81 11.12 20.41
C ILE A 279 -12.83 12.43 21.19
N ALA A 280 -13.26 12.40 22.46
CA ALA A 280 -13.20 13.56 23.34
C ALA A 280 -11.75 14.02 23.57
N ALA A 281 -10.84 13.10 23.89
CA ALA A 281 -9.41 13.39 24.04
C ALA A 281 -8.80 13.97 22.76
N CYS A 282 -9.13 13.41 21.58
CA CYS A 282 -8.65 13.94 20.30
C CYS A 282 -9.19 15.35 20.01
N ARG A 283 -10.45 15.63 20.34
CA ARG A 283 -11.06 16.96 20.21
C ARG A 283 -10.41 17.99 21.12
N GLU A 284 -10.04 17.62 22.34
CA GLU A 284 -9.30 18.50 23.25
C GLU A 284 -7.92 18.84 22.70
N ARG A 285 -7.18 17.85 22.17
CA ARG A 285 -5.90 18.07 21.50
C ARG A 285 -6.01 19.03 20.32
N ILE A 286 -7.05 18.85 19.49
CA ILE A 286 -7.31 19.76 18.37
C ILE A 286 -7.59 21.19 18.87
N ARG A 287 -8.39 21.35 19.94
CA ARG A 287 -8.66 22.68 20.51
C ARG A 287 -7.39 23.36 21.00
N ALA A 288 -6.54 22.62 21.72
CA ALA A 288 -5.25 23.13 22.19
C ALA A 288 -4.35 23.56 21.02
N PHE A 289 -4.33 22.77 19.94
CA PHE A 289 -3.61 23.14 18.72
C PHE A 289 -4.18 24.39 18.04
N ILE A 290 -5.51 24.56 18.00
CA ILE A 290 -6.13 25.77 17.42
C ILE A 290 -5.78 27.02 18.25
N GLU A 291 -5.60 26.89 19.56
CA GLU A 291 -5.06 27.97 20.40
C GLU A 291 -3.61 28.32 20.01
N GLU A 292 -2.74 27.30 19.89
CA GLU A 292 -1.36 27.50 19.46
C GLU A 292 -1.28 28.15 18.07
N ALA A 293 -2.11 27.68 17.13
CA ALA A 293 -2.20 28.21 15.78
C ALA A 293 -2.72 29.66 15.75
N ASN A 294 -3.58 30.04 16.69
CA ASN A 294 -4.08 31.41 16.80
C ASN A 294 -2.96 32.40 17.16
N GLU A 295 -2.04 32.01 18.03
CA GLU A 295 -0.88 32.85 18.31
C GLU A 295 0.04 32.96 17.09
N ALA A 296 0.30 31.85 16.40
CA ALA A 296 1.08 31.85 15.15
C ALA A 296 0.44 32.74 14.07
N PHE A 297 -0.88 32.71 13.92
CA PHE A 297 -1.59 33.51 12.93
C PHE A 297 -1.56 35.01 13.26
N ARG A 298 -1.54 35.38 14.55
CA ARG A 298 -1.37 36.77 14.97
C ARG A 298 0.01 37.30 14.61
N GLU A 299 1.07 36.52 14.85
CA GLU A 299 2.42 36.91 14.43
C GLU A 299 2.54 37.05 12.90
N LEU A 300 1.96 36.12 12.14
CA LEU A 300 1.89 36.22 10.68
C LEU A 300 1.12 37.47 10.22
N ALA A 301 -0.01 37.77 10.87
CA ALA A 301 -0.81 38.96 10.59
C ALA A 301 -0.05 40.25 10.89
N GLU A 302 0.69 40.33 12.00
CA GLU A 302 1.52 41.48 12.35
C GLU A 302 2.63 41.70 11.30
N GLU A 303 3.31 40.64 10.87
CA GLU A 303 4.37 40.75 9.87
C GLU A 303 3.81 41.14 8.49
N LEU A 304 2.66 40.59 8.10
CA LEU A 304 1.95 40.98 6.88
C LEU A 304 1.50 42.45 6.92
N ALA A 305 1.04 42.92 8.08
CA ALA A 305 0.66 44.31 8.28
C ALA A 305 1.84 45.27 8.14
N ARG A 306 3.04 44.90 8.62
CA ARG A 306 4.28 45.68 8.39
C ARG A 306 4.61 45.82 6.91
N HIS A 307 4.18 44.88 6.09
CA HIS A 307 4.33 44.89 4.62
C HIS A 307 3.09 45.42 3.87
N GLY A 308 2.18 46.12 4.56
CA GLY A 308 1.03 46.80 3.93
C GLY A 308 -0.09 45.86 3.51
N ARG A 309 -0.19 44.67 4.11
CA ARG A 309 -1.30 43.73 3.89
C ARG A 309 -2.23 43.73 5.09
N GLU A 310 -3.50 44.06 4.86
CA GLU A 310 -4.54 43.90 5.88
C GLU A 310 -4.90 42.42 6.03
N THR A 311 -5.19 41.97 7.24
CA THR A 311 -5.54 40.56 7.49
C THR A 311 -6.69 40.44 8.47
N THR A 312 -7.54 39.43 8.27
CA THR A 312 -8.63 39.06 9.18
C THR A 312 -8.42 37.64 9.66
N ILE A 313 -8.50 37.43 10.99
CA ILE A 313 -8.44 36.10 11.59
C ILE A 313 -9.83 35.70 12.08
N SER A 314 -10.34 34.57 11.61
CA SER A 314 -11.59 33.96 12.09
C SER A 314 -11.30 32.65 12.81
N ARG A 315 -11.92 32.47 13.99
CA ARG A 315 -11.64 31.34 14.86
C ARG A 315 -12.89 30.51 15.23
N HIS A 316 -12.84 29.27 14.79
CA HIS A 316 -13.60 28.07 15.14
C HIS A 316 -13.17 27.34 16.42
N ALA A 317 -14.01 26.47 16.98
CA ALA A 317 -13.60 25.50 17.99
C ALA A 317 -12.60 24.44 17.45
N TYR A 318 -12.65 24.15 16.14
CA TYR A 318 -11.78 23.17 15.48
C TYR A 318 -11.22 23.69 14.14
N GLN A 319 -11.26 25.00 13.93
CA GLN A 319 -10.84 25.62 12.70
C GLN A 319 -10.28 27.01 13.00
N ILE A 320 -9.25 27.44 12.29
CA ILE A 320 -8.80 28.82 12.28
C ILE A 320 -8.45 29.22 10.86
N THR A 321 -8.81 30.44 10.48
CA THR A 321 -8.63 30.98 9.14
C THR A 321 -7.95 32.34 9.22
N LEU A 322 -6.86 32.50 8.47
CA LEU A 322 -6.20 33.78 8.19
C LEU A 322 -6.56 34.17 6.76
N VAL A 323 -7.21 35.33 6.61
CA VAL A 323 -7.54 35.93 5.32
C VAL A 323 -6.66 37.15 5.12
N VAL A 324 -5.90 37.18 4.03
CA VAL A 324 -5.12 38.33 3.58
C VAL A 324 -5.98 39.13 2.61
N LEU A 325 -6.07 40.43 2.86
CA LEU A 325 -6.89 41.37 2.09
C LEU A 325 -5.99 42.31 1.27
N ARG A 326 -6.48 42.67 0.08
CA ARG A 326 -5.94 43.75 -0.74
C ARG A 326 -7.09 44.66 -1.17
N ASN A 327 -7.03 45.94 -0.81
CA ASN A 327 -8.08 46.92 -1.11
C ASN A 327 -9.48 46.45 -0.65
N GLY A 328 -9.57 45.84 0.54
CA GLY A 328 -10.83 45.34 1.11
C GLY A 328 -11.40 44.08 0.46
N ARG A 329 -10.69 43.43 -0.47
CA ARG A 329 -11.09 42.14 -1.06
C ARG A 329 -10.15 41.01 -0.61
N GLU A 330 -10.71 39.81 -0.45
CA GLU A 330 -9.94 38.60 -0.19
C GLU A 330 -8.96 38.34 -1.34
N GLU A 331 -7.67 38.35 -0.99
CA GLU A 331 -6.57 38.04 -1.90
C GLU A 331 -6.12 36.59 -1.69
N PHE A 332 -6.00 36.16 -0.43
CA PHE A 332 -5.56 34.82 -0.07
C PHE A 332 -6.19 34.37 1.24
N SER A 333 -6.64 33.13 1.32
CA SER A 333 -7.11 32.52 2.57
C SER A 333 -6.37 31.23 2.90
N TYR A 334 -5.92 31.14 4.15
CA TYR A 334 -5.24 30.00 4.71
C TYR A 334 -5.98 29.51 5.94
N THR A 335 -6.49 28.29 5.89
CA THR A 335 -7.34 27.71 6.92
C THR A 335 -6.72 26.42 7.44
N LEU A 336 -6.59 26.31 8.77
CA LEU A 336 -6.25 25.08 9.47
C LEU A 336 -7.53 24.51 10.09
N ARG A 337 -7.93 23.31 9.70
CA ARG A 337 -9.12 22.63 10.21
C ARG A 337 -8.75 21.29 10.82
N GLY A 338 -8.95 21.16 12.13
CA GLY A 338 -8.77 19.90 12.84
C GLY A 338 -9.92 18.93 12.56
N ARG A 339 -9.57 17.65 12.35
CA ARG A 339 -10.50 16.56 12.11
C ARG A 339 -10.13 15.35 12.96
N THR A 340 -11.15 14.64 13.43
CA THR A 340 -11.01 13.34 14.07
C THR A 340 -11.35 12.27 13.04
N LEU A 341 -10.36 11.51 12.58
CA LEU A 341 -10.56 10.40 11.64
C LEU A 341 -10.55 9.08 12.41
N ARG A 342 -11.55 8.23 12.15
CA ARG A 342 -11.52 6.83 12.56
C ARG A 342 -11.18 5.99 11.33
N ARG A 343 -10.20 5.09 11.47
CA ARG A 343 -9.94 4.08 10.45
C ARG A 343 -11.15 3.16 10.34
N ALA A 344 -11.58 2.88 9.12
CA ALA A 344 -12.67 1.96 8.89
C ALA A 344 -12.18 0.52 9.07
N ALA A 345 -12.75 -0.20 10.04
CA ALA A 345 -12.58 -1.64 10.21
C ALA A 345 -13.86 -2.34 9.74
N PHE A 346 -13.82 -2.94 8.55
CA PHE A 346 -15.01 -3.50 7.90
C PHE A 346 -15.34 -4.93 8.33
N VAL A 347 -14.36 -5.72 8.78
CA VAL A 347 -14.54 -7.16 9.00
C VAL A 347 -14.93 -7.49 10.45
N PHE A 348 -14.47 -6.71 11.44
CA PHE A 348 -14.91 -6.82 12.83
C PHE A 348 -14.91 -5.45 13.52
N PRO A 349 -15.98 -4.65 13.40
CA PRO A 349 -16.02 -3.33 14.00
C PRO A 349 -15.72 -3.40 15.50
N ARG A 350 -16.37 -4.30 16.26
CA ARG A 350 -16.21 -4.34 17.72
C ARG A 350 -14.83 -4.79 18.22
N VAL A 351 -14.10 -5.63 17.47
CA VAL A 351 -12.80 -6.18 17.90
C VAL A 351 -11.67 -5.22 17.60
N PHE A 352 -11.68 -4.57 16.42
CA PHE A 352 -10.67 -3.57 16.05
C PHE A 352 -10.93 -2.19 16.66
N LEU A 353 -12.20 -1.82 16.91
CA LEU A 353 -12.56 -0.56 17.59
C LEU A 353 -12.08 -0.50 19.05
N ALA A 354 -11.66 -1.62 19.65
CA ALA A 354 -11.14 -1.64 21.02
C ALA A 354 -9.64 -1.27 21.08
N HIS A 355 -8.91 -1.28 19.97
CA HIS A 355 -7.44 -1.08 19.94
C HIS A 355 -6.97 0.01 18.97
N ASP A 356 -7.79 0.45 18.02
CA ASP A 356 -7.38 1.46 17.04
C ASP A 356 -7.73 2.88 17.55
N LYS A 357 -6.71 3.62 18.02
CA LYS A 357 -6.88 5.00 18.50
C LYS A 357 -7.30 5.91 17.34
N PRO A 358 -8.30 6.81 17.52
CA PRO A 358 -8.65 7.78 16.50
C PRO A 358 -7.44 8.67 16.15
N SER A 359 -7.16 8.86 14.87
CA SER A 359 -6.08 9.75 14.42
C SER A 359 -6.59 11.19 14.39
N CYS A 360 -5.90 12.08 15.09
CA CYS A 360 -6.15 13.52 15.04
C CYS A 360 -5.37 14.12 13.88
N ARG A 361 -6.06 14.76 12.94
CA ARG A 361 -5.41 15.37 11.76
C ARG A 361 -5.77 16.84 11.60
N VAL A 362 -4.91 17.57 10.89
CA VAL A 362 -5.15 18.96 10.49
C VAL A 362 -5.19 19.01 8.97
N GLY A 363 -6.33 19.42 8.43
CA GLY A 363 -6.50 19.77 7.03
C GLY A 363 -6.10 21.22 6.80
N ILE A 364 -5.19 21.44 5.86
CA ILE A 364 -4.79 22.75 5.36
C ILE A 364 -5.67 23.06 4.16
N ILE A 365 -6.46 24.13 4.25
CA ILE A 365 -7.41 24.56 3.23
C ILE A 365 -6.97 25.92 2.67
N ARG A 366 -6.87 26.01 1.34
CA ARG A 366 -6.52 27.22 0.59
C ARG A 366 -7.62 27.56 -0.40
N GLY A 367 -8.18 28.77 -0.34
CA GLY A 367 -9.26 29.19 -1.26
C GLY A 367 -10.45 28.23 -1.28
N GLY A 368 -10.79 27.65 -0.13
CA GLY A 368 -11.89 26.69 0.03
C GLY A 368 -11.60 25.23 -0.37
N ARG A 369 -10.39 24.89 -0.84
CA ARG A 369 -9.99 23.50 -1.16
C ARG A 369 -8.97 22.95 -0.17
N VAL A 370 -9.13 21.69 0.25
CA VAL A 370 -8.13 20.98 1.06
C VAL A 370 -6.91 20.72 0.19
N VAL A 371 -5.75 21.23 0.59
CA VAL A 371 -4.47 21.09 -0.14
C VAL A 371 -3.62 19.96 0.47
N HIS A 372 -3.56 19.91 1.79
CA HIS A 372 -2.79 18.91 2.52
C HIS A 372 -3.55 18.47 3.78
N GLU A 373 -3.35 17.22 4.18
CA GLU A 373 -3.81 16.72 5.47
C GLU A 373 -2.62 16.08 6.19
N VAL A 374 -2.37 16.52 7.43
CA VAL A 374 -1.19 16.15 8.21
C VAL A 374 -1.62 15.60 9.55
N ASP A 375 -0.82 14.70 10.12
CA ASP A 375 -1.00 14.29 11.51
C ASP A 375 -0.80 15.51 12.43
N LEU A 376 -1.64 15.62 13.46
CA LEU A 376 -1.50 16.65 14.48
C LEU A 376 -0.15 16.50 15.22
N GLU A 377 0.34 15.27 15.36
CA GLU A 377 1.64 14.99 15.97
C GLU A 377 2.79 15.46 15.07
N GLY A 378 3.44 16.56 15.48
CA GLY A 378 4.54 17.19 14.75
C GLY A 378 4.14 18.39 13.87
N PHE A 379 2.90 18.87 13.98
CA PHE A 379 2.45 20.12 13.37
C PHE A 379 2.33 21.21 14.44
N HIS A 380 3.46 21.83 14.77
CA HIS A 380 3.60 22.90 15.77
C HIS A 380 3.80 24.26 15.10
N ARG A 381 3.86 25.33 15.90
CA ARG A 381 4.10 26.73 15.49
C ARG A 381 5.08 26.90 14.31
N GLN A 382 6.28 26.33 14.40
CA GLN A 382 7.30 26.46 13.35
C GLN A 382 6.87 25.89 12.00
N ARG A 383 6.12 24.78 12.02
CA ARG A 383 5.63 24.10 10.82
C ARG A 383 4.45 24.84 10.20
N ILE A 384 3.66 25.54 11.01
CA ILE A 384 2.63 26.47 10.55
C ILE A 384 3.27 27.57 9.71
N TYR A 385 4.34 28.22 10.21
CA TYR A 385 5.05 29.27 9.46
C TYR A 385 5.61 28.75 8.14
N GLN A 386 6.34 27.64 8.17
CA GLN A 386 6.92 27.06 6.95
C GLN A 386 5.86 26.68 5.93
N ASN A 387 4.76 26.07 6.37
CA ASN A 387 3.68 25.69 5.47
C ASN A 387 2.94 26.91 4.90
N PHE A 388 2.66 27.91 5.73
CA PHE A 388 2.08 29.17 5.28
C PHE A 388 2.94 29.82 4.20
N LEU A 389 4.26 29.94 4.42
CA LEU A 389 5.18 30.53 3.46
C LEU A 389 5.20 29.77 2.13
N VAL A 390 5.25 28.44 2.17
CA VAL A 390 5.20 27.60 0.96
C VAL A 390 3.88 27.81 0.20
N GLU A 391 2.75 27.86 0.90
CA GLU A 391 1.45 28.03 0.26
C GLU A 391 1.21 29.46 -0.25
N TYR A 392 1.73 30.46 0.47
CA TYR A 392 1.69 31.86 0.04
C TYR A 392 2.60 32.08 -1.18
N ALA A 393 3.82 31.52 -1.19
CA ALA A 393 4.75 31.56 -2.32
C ALA A 393 4.13 30.96 -3.59
N LYS A 394 3.51 29.78 -3.49
CA LYS A 394 2.78 29.16 -4.60
C LYS A 394 1.65 30.04 -5.12
N TRP A 395 0.96 30.76 -4.24
CA TRP A 395 -0.13 31.65 -4.63
C TRP A 395 0.36 32.89 -5.37
N ILE A 396 1.48 33.50 -4.95
CA ILE A 396 2.13 34.61 -5.68
C ILE A 396 2.84 34.18 -6.97
N GLY A 397 2.92 32.87 -7.26
CA GLY A 397 3.52 32.32 -8.47
C GLY A 397 5.02 32.09 -8.41
N TRP A 398 5.57 31.91 -7.20
CA TRP A 398 6.97 31.53 -6.96
C TRP A 398 7.16 30.01 -6.85
#